data_AF-A0A8D0GGX7-F1
#
_entry.id   AF-A0A8D0GGX7-F1
#
_cell.length_a   1.000
_cell.length_b   1.000
_cell.length_c   1.000
_cell.angle_alpha   90.00
_cell.angle_beta   90.00
_cell.angle_gamma   90.00
#
_symmetry.space_group_name_H-M   'P 1'
#
loop_
_entity.id
_entity.type
_entity.pdbx_description
1 polymer ?
#
loop_
_entity_poly.entity_id
_entity_poly.type
_entity_poly.pdbx_seq_one_letter_code
_entity_poly.pdbx_strand_id
1 'polypeptide(L)'
;MIKTILDEGFEISALQMFNMERANAEEFYEIYKGVVAEYPEMVTELCSGPCIALEIRQIDPPKVFREFCGPSDPEIARHLRPGTLRALFGKNKIQNAVHCTDLPEDGVLEVQYFFKILDS
;
A
#
# COMPACT_ATOMS: atom_id res chain seq x y z
N MET A 1 -3.35 -0.39 -12.81
CA MET A 1 -2.76 -1.02 -11.63
C MET A 1 -3.28 -2.43 -11.38
N ILE A 2 -4.57 -2.65 -11.08
CA ILE A 2 -5.10 -4.01 -10.80
C ILE A 2 -4.78 -5.01 -11.94
N LYS A 3 -5.00 -4.63 -13.20
CA LYS A 3 -4.61 -5.47 -14.35
C LYS A 3 -3.11 -5.83 -14.32
N THR A 4 -2.24 -4.86 -14.01
CA THR A 4 -0.79 -5.06 -13.91
C THR A 4 -0.42 -6.07 -12.82
N ILE A 5 -1.13 -6.05 -11.68
CA ILE A 5 -0.97 -7.03 -10.59
C ILE A 5 -1.37 -8.44 -11.07
N LEU A 6 -2.52 -8.56 -11.74
CA LEU A 6 -3.01 -9.84 -12.25
C LEU A 6 -2.14 -10.41 -13.38
N ASP A 7 -1.65 -9.56 -14.28
CA ASP A 7 -0.76 -9.96 -15.38
C ASP A 7 0.59 -10.48 -14.87
N GLU A 8 1.07 -9.99 -13.72
CA GLU A 8 2.29 -10.48 -13.04
C GLU A 8 2.05 -11.81 -12.30
N GLY A 9 0.82 -12.31 -12.26
CA GLY A 9 0.47 -13.62 -11.70
C GLY A 9 0.17 -13.62 -10.20
N PHE A 10 -0.08 -12.45 -9.60
CA PHE A 10 -0.59 -12.38 -8.23
C PHE A 10 -2.08 -12.74 -8.17
N GLU A 11 -2.48 -13.50 -7.15
CA GLU A 11 -3.88 -13.73 -6.84
C GLU A 11 -4.40 -12.60 -5.93
N ILE A 12 -5.57 -12.05 -6.26
CA ILE A 12 -6.31 -11.10 -5.42
C ILE A 12 -7.49 -11.86 -4.82
N SER A 13 -7.44 -12.16 -3.52
CA SER A 13 -8.48 -12.94 -2.84
C SER A 13 -9.60 -12.08 -2.25
N ALA A 14 -9.33 -10.80 -2.00
CA ALA A 14 -10.33 -9.81 -1.60
C ALA A 14 -9.97 -8.43 -2.18
N LEU A 15 -10.99 -7.64 -2.51
CA LEU A 15 -10.85 -6.28 -3.03
C LEU A 15 -12.03 -5.45 -2.55
N GLN A 16 -11.75 -4.29 -1.96
CA GLN A 16 -12.79 -3.36 -1.54
C GLN A 16 -12.32 -1.90 -1.59
N MET A 17 -13.26 -1.01 -1.89
CA MET A 17 -13.03 0.43 -1.87
C MET A 17 -13.43 1.02 -0.52
N PHE A 18 -12.59 1.90 0.02
CA PHE A 18 -12.79 2.57 1.30
C PHE A 18 -12.62 4.08 1.14
N ASN A 19 -13.37 4.85 1.93
CA ASN A 19 -13.09 6.27 2.17
C ASN A 19 -12.58 6.38 3.61
N MET A 20 -11.31 6.70 3.78
CA MET A 20 -10.68 6.64 5.10
C MET A 20 -11.00 7.88 5.94
N GLU A 21 -11.63 7.67 7.09
CA GLU A 21 -11.67 8.70 8.14
C GLU A 21 -10.27 8.95 8.70
N ARG A 22 -10.01 10.19 9.15
CA ARG A 22 -8.70 10.56 9.68
C ARG A 22 -8.28 9.70 10.87
N ALA A 23 -9.20 9.37 11.78
CA ALA A 23 -8.89 8.53 12.92
C ALA A 23 -8.40 7.13 12.49
N ASN A 24 -9.06 6.52 11.51
CA ASN A 24 -8.70 5.20 11.00
C ASN A 24 -7.36 5.22 10.25
N ALA A 25 -7.08 6.30 9.49
CA ALA A 25 -5.79 6.45 8.83
C ALA A 25 -4.63 6.67 9.81
N GLU A 26 -4.86 7.42 10.89
CA GLU A 26 -3.87 7.62 11.96
C GLU A 26 -3.60 6.34 12.74
N GLU A 27 -4.63 5.53 13.02
CA GLU A 27 -4.49 4.21 13.62
C GLU A 27 -3.73 3.26 12.69
N PHE A 28 -4.10 3.20 11.41
CA PHE A 28 -3.42 2.35 10.42
C PHE A 28 -1.92 2.66 10.30
N TYR A 29 -1.54 3.94 10.36
CA TYR A 29 -0.15 4.36 10.27
C TYR A 29 0.53 4.59 11.63
N GLU A 30 -0.06 4.14 12.74
CA GLU A 30 0.44 4.46 14.09
C GLU A 30 1.92 4.12 14.28
N ILE A 31 2.38 3.00 13.71
CA ILE A 31 3.78 2.55 13.80
C ILE A 31 4.78 3.55 13.19
N TYR A 32 4.34 4.41 12.27
CA TYR A 32 5.17 5.41 11.60
C TYR A 32 5.18 6.76 12.32
N LYS A 33 4.28 6.95 13.30
CA LYS A 33 4.12 8.22 14.02
C LYS A 33 5.36 8.56 14.82
N GLY A 34 6.03 9.65 14.44
CA GLY A 34 7.30 10.07 15.06
C GLY A 34 8.52 9.26 14.63
N VAL A 35 8.35 8.27 13.74
CA VAL A 35 9.44 7.48 13.14
C VAL A 35 9.84 8.06 11.78
N VAL A 36 8.85 8.46 10.98
CA VAL A 36 9.07 9.09 9.65
C VAL A 36 8.51 10.50 9.63
N ALA A 37 9.21 11.42 8.96
CA ALA A 37 8.82 12.83 8.91
C ALA A 37 7.54 13.04 8.07
N GLU A 38 7.32 12.15 7.10
CA GLU A 38 6.23 12.16 6.14
C GLU A 38 4.89 11.71 6.74
N TYR A 39 4.86 11.18 7.98
CA TYR A 39 3.67 10.61 8.61
C TYR A 39 2.41 11.52 8.50
N PRO A 40 2.46 12.84 8.82
CA PRO A 40 1.28 13.69 8.72
C PRO A 40 0.73 13.82 7.30
N GLU A 41 1.62 13.80 6.31
CA GLU A 41 1.29 13.88 4.88
C GLU A 41 0.74 12.56 4.37
N MET A 42 1.28 11.42 4.83
CA MET A 42 0.78 10.07 4.51
C MET A 42 -0.67 9.88 4.97
N VAL A 43 -0.97 10.27 6.22
CA VAL A 43 -2.35 10.23 6.76
C VAL A 43 -3.27 11.12 5.93
N THR A 44 -2.82 12.34 5.62
CA THR A 44 -3.62 13.30 4.86
C THR A 44 -3.90 12.81 3.43
N GLU A 45 -2.92 12.19 2.78
CA GLU A 45 -3.08 11.60 1.45
C GLU A 45 -4.06 10.42 1.47
N LEU A 46 -3.94 9.51 2.44
CA LEU A 46 -4.85 8.36 2.55
C LEU A 46 -6.31 8.76 2.78
N CYS A 47 -6.54 9.89 3.44
CA CYS A 47 -7.88 10.48 3.63
C CYS A 47 -8.36 11.37 2.49
N SER A 48 -7.52 11.65 1.49
CA SER A 48 -7.85 12.66 0.46
C SER A 48 -8.92 12.20 -0.54
N GLY A 49 -9.22 10.91 -0.59
CA GLY A 49 -10.20 10.33 -1.49
C GLY A 49 -10.36 8.82 -1.28
N PRO A 50 -11.13 8.15 -2.18
CA PRO A 50 -11.30 6.70 -2.11
C PRO A 50 -9.98 5.97 -2.36
N CYS A 51 -9.70 4.98 -1.53
CA CYS A 51 -8.63 4.02 -1.72
C CYS A 51 -9.21 2.61 -1.98
N ILE A 52 -8.39 1.72 -2.54
CA ILE A 52 -8.76 0.31 -2.75
C ILE A 52 -7.79 -0.54 -1.94
N ALA A 53 -8.31 -1.34 -1.01
CA ALA A 53 -7.54 -2.36 -0.32
C ALA A 53 -7.61 -3.67 -1.10
N LEU A 54 -6.48 -4.38 -1.18
CA LEU A 54 -6.33 -5.66 -1.88
C LEU A 54 -5.70 -6.67 -0.93
N GLU A 55 -6.33 -7.84 -0.77
CA GLU A 55 -5.68 -9.00 -0.15
C GLU A 55 -4.96 -9.80 -1.25
N ILE A 56 -3.62 -9.85 -1.18
CA ILE A 56 -2.78 -10.53 -2.17
C ILE A 56 -2.34 -11.90 -1.64
N ARG A 57 -2.55 -12.96 -2.41
CA ARG A 57 -2.07 -14.31 -2.12
C ARG A 57 -0.93 -14.70 -3.06
N GLN A 58 0.16 -15.17 -2.47
CA GLN A 58 1.32 -15.69 -3.17
C GLN A 58 2.19 -16.55 -2.23
N ILE A 59 3.20 -17.22 -2.76
CA ILE A 59 4.31 -17.74 -1.95
C ILE A 59 5.17 -16.55 -1.47
N ASP A 60 5.36 -16.43 -0.16
CA ASP A 60 6.03 -15.28 0.49
C ASP A 60 5.46 -13.90 0.06
N PRO A 61 4.15 -13.65 0.24
CA PRO A 61 3.47 -12.51 -0.38
C PRO A 61 4.06 -11.14 -0.04
N PRO A 62 4.36 -10.79 1.24
CA PRO A 62 4.85 -9.46 1.58
C PRO A 62 6.16 -9.11 0.88
N LYS A 63 7.09 -10.07 0.81
CA LYS A 63 8.39 -9.84 0.17
C LYS A 63 8.25 -9.66 -1.34
N VAL A 64 7.61 -10.62 -2.01
CA VAL A 64 7.49 -10.63 -3.48
C VAL A 64 6.68 -9.43 -3.97
N PHE A 65 5.58 -9.11 -3.28
CA PHE A 65 4.76 -7.97 -3.65
C PHE A 65 5.47 -6.63 -3.42
N ARG A 66 6.25 -6.49 -2.34
CA ARG A 66 7.05 -5.28 -2.09
C ARG A 66 8.15 -5.09 -3.14
N GLU A 67 8.78 -6.17 -3.59
CA GLU A 67 9.75 -6.10 -4.69
C GLU A 67 9.10 -5.58 -5.98
N PHE A 68 7.89 -6.07 -6.29
CA PHE A 68 7.06 -5.63 -7.41
C PHE A 68 6.57 -4.18 -7.30
N CYS A 69 6.26 -3.71 -6.08
CA CYS A 69 5.94 -2.31 -5.82
C CYS A 69 7.12 -1.38 -6.13
N GLY A 70 8.35 -1.81 -5.80
CA GLY A 70 9.57 -1.04 -6.03
C GLY A 70 9.92 -0.06 -4.90
N PRO A 71 11.00 0.72 -5.07
CA PRO A 71 11.41 1.75 -4.11
C PRO A 71 10.26 2.72 -3.76
N SER A 72 10.19 3.18 -2.51
CA SER A 72 9.11 4.06 -2.01
C SER A 72 9.06 5.40 -2.74
N ASP A 73 10.21 5.94 -3.15
CA ASP A 73 10.32 7.14 -3.97
C ASP A 73 10.14 6.78 -5.47
N PRO A 74 9.09 7.27 -6.14
CA PRO A 74 8.87 7.02 -7.55
C PRO A 74 10.00 7.47 -8.47
N GLU A 75 10.73 8.53 -8.14
CA GLU A 75 11.87 8.99 -8.95
C GLU A 75 12.99 7.96 -8.95
N ILE A 76 13.35 7.48 -7.75
CA ILE A 76 14.32 6.38 -7.57
C ILE A 76 13.81 5.11 -8.25
N ALA A 77 12.52 4.79 -8.10
CA ALA A 77 11.91 3.62 -8.71
C ALA A 77 12.02 3.65 -10.24
N ARG A 78 11.74 4.79 -10.88
CA ARG A 78 11.87 4.93 -12.35
C ARG A 78 13.31 4.76 -12.83
N HIS A 79 14.29 5.20 -12.03
CA HIS A 79 15.69 5.08 -12.40
C HIS A 79 16.22 3.65 -12.22
N LEU A 80 15.89 3.00 -11.10
CA LEU A 80 16.45 1.69 -10.75
C LEU A 80 15.64 0.51 -11.30
N ARG A 81 14.31 0.60 -11.27
CA ARG A 81 13.38 -0.48 -11.60
C ARG A 81 12.11 0.06 -12.31
N PRO A 82 12.22 0.53 -13.57
CA PRO A 82 11.14 1.26 -14.26
C PRO A 82 9.83 0.48 -14.46
N GLY A 83 9.85 -0.85 -14.34
CA GLY A 83 8.66 -1.70 -14.45
C GLY A 83 7.83 -1.84 -13.17
N THR A 84 8.28 -1.30 -12.03
CA THR A 84 7.57 -1.48 -10.74
C THR A 84 6.35 -0.58 -10.61
N LEU A 85 5.40 -0.95 -9.74
CA LEU A 85 4.15 -0.18 -9.58
C LEU A 85 4.40 1.30 -9.22
N ARG A 86 5.33 1.57 -8.29
CA ARG A 86 5.66 2.95 -7.89
C ARG A 86 6.35 3.74 -9.00
N ALA A 87 7.11 3.07 -9.87
CA ALA A 87 7.72 3.72 -11.03
C ALA A 87 6.67 4.12 -12.09
N LEU A 88 5.72 3.23 -12.36
CA LEU A 88 4.69 3.40 -13.38
C LEU A 88 3.57 4.35 -12.95
N PHE A 89 3.15 4.30 -11.69
CA PHE A 89 1.94 4.98 -11.22
C PHE A 89 2.19 6.04 -10.14
N GLY A 90 3.34 6.01 -9.47
CA GLY A 90 3.69 6.98 -8.43
C GLY A 90 3.94 8.37 -9.02
N LYS A 91 3.68 9.40 -8.22
CA LYS A 91 3.92 10.82 -8.56
C LYS A 91 5.11 11.39 -7.79
N ASN A 92 5.08 11.26 -6.47
CA ASN A 92 6.12 11.73 -5.55
C ASN A 92 6.20 10.79 -4.32
N LYS A 93 7.05 11.12 -3.34
CA LYS A 93 7.26 10.29 -2.14
C LYS A 93 5.99 9.98 -1.33
N ILE A 94 5.07 10.94 -1.24
CA ILE A 94 3.79 10.78 -0.52
C ILE A 94 2.77 10.06 -1.42
N GLN A 95 2.59 10.55 -2.64
CA GLN A 95 1.70 9.99 -3.65
C GLN A 95 2.40 8.92 -4.48
N ASN A 96 2.93 7.90 -3.79
CA ASN A 96 3.72 6.83 -4.43
C ASN A 96 2.84 5.72 -5.08
N ALA A 97 1.53 5.92 -5.09
CA ALA A 97 0.48 5.09 -5.69
C ALA A 97 0.14 3.78 -4.99
N VAL A 98 1.01 3.19 -4.18
CA VAL A 98 0.72 1.94 -3.47
C VAL A 98 1.45 1.85 -2.13
N HIS A 99 0.65 1.68 -1.08
CA HIS A 99 1.10 1.14 0.19
C HIS A 99 1.10 -0.39 0.09
N CYS A 100 2.15 -1.02 0.61
CA CYS A 100 2.26 -2.46 0.74
C CYS A 100 2.92 -2.78 2.07
N THR A 101 2.50 -3.86 2.71
CA THR A 101 3.02 -4.32 3.99
C THR A 101 4.55 -4.40 3.98
N ASP A 102 5.19 -3.76 4.95
CA ASP A 102 6.65 -3.73 5.07
C ASP A 102 7.23 -4.94 5.81
N LEU A 103 6.54 -5.42 6.85
CA LEU A 103 6.95 -6.56 7.68
C LEU A 103 5.97 -7.73 7.53
N PRO A 104 6.45 -8.99 7.39
CA PRO A 104 5.57 -10.14 7.22
C PRO A 104 4.52 -10.30 8.33
N GLU A 105 4.87 -9.95 9.56
CA GLU A 105 3.99 -9.97 10.73
C GLU A 105 2.81 -9.00 10.63
N ASP A 106 2.98 -7.87 9.94
CA ASP A 106 1.95 -6.82 9.84
C ASP A 106 0.88 -7.16 8.81
N GLY A 107 1.20 -7.99 7.80
CA GLY A 107 0.31 -8.25 6.68
C GLY A 107 -1.03 -8.85 7.09
N VAL A 108 -1.03 -9.72 8.10
CA VAL A 108 -2.26 -10.29 8.67
C VAL A 108 -3.07 -9.23 9.43
N LEU A 109 -2.39 -8.33 10.15
CA LEU A 109 -3.05 -7.26 10.92
C LEU A 109 -3.68 -6.24 10.00
N GLU A 110 -2.97 -5.80 8.95
CA GLU A 110 -3.47 -4.85 7.95
C GLU A 110 -4.69 -5.42 7.20
N VAL A 111 -4.64 -6.69 6.77
CA VAL A 111 -5.78 -7.37 6.13
C VAL A 111 -6.98 -7.44 7.08
N GLN A 112 -6.77 -7.79 8.35
CA GLN A 112 -7.85 -7.80 9.33
C GLN A 112 -8.42 -6.41 9.59
N TYR A 113 -7.57 -5.39 9.61
CA TYR A 113 -8.01 -4.00 9.78
C TYR A 113 -8.98 -3.60 8.68
N PHE A 114 -8.62 -3.79 7.41
CA PHE A 114 -9.50 -3.41 6.30
C PHE A 114 -10.72 -4.32 6.14
N PHE A 115 -10.54 -5.64 6.13
CA PHE A 115 -11.61 -6.58 5.73
C PHE A 115 -12.41 -7.17 6.89
N LYS A 116 -12.12 -6.78 8.14
CA LYS A 116 -12.91 -7.20 9.31
C LYS A 116 -13.31 -6.04 10.21
N ILE A 117 -12.42 -5.07 10.44
CA ILE A 117 -12.71 -3.96 11.36
C ILE A 117 -13.42 -2.83 10.61
N LEU A 118 -12.88 -2.38 9.47
CA LEU A 118 -13.45 -1.27 8.71
C LEU A 118 -14.65 -1.66 7.84
N ASP A 119 -14.78 -2.93 7.47
CA ASP A 119 -15.90 -3.48 6.69
C ASP A 119 -17.10 -3.94 7.57
N SER A 120 -17.09 -3.60 8.87
CA SER A 120 -18.17 -3.96 9.82
C SER A 120 -19.38 -3.04 9.77
#